data_AF-A0A919HN63-F1
#
_entry.id   AF-A0A919HN63-F1
#
_cell.length_a   1.000
_cell.length_b   1.000
_cell.length_c   1.000
_cell.angle_alpha   90.00
_cell.angle_beta   90.00
_cell.angle_gamma   90.00
#
_symmetry.space_group_name_H-M   'P 1'
#
loop_
_entity.id
_entity.type
_entity.pdbx_description
1 polymer ?
#
loop_
_entity_poly.entity_id
_entity_poly.type
_entity_poly.pdbx_seq_one_letter_code
_entity_poly.pdbx_strand_id
1 'polypeptide(L)' 'MTDPRGDGTTALVGSGVTPANVKQILGRTQGVIVASTMKVDGVWWNDVELARVKHFMSVAQAALEEA' A
#
# COMPACT_ATOMS: atom_id res chain seq x y z
N MET A 1 1.17 -15.37 18.40
CA MET A 1 0.81 -15.43 16.97
C MET A 1 2.03 -14.99 16.18
N THR A 2 2.91 -15.95 15.85
CA THR A 2 4.23 -15.72 15.24
C THR A 2 4.14 -15.93 13.72
N ASP A 3 4.72 -15.00 12.95
CA ASP A 3 4.76 -15.02 11.48
C ASP A 3 5.45 -16.31 10.96
N PRO A 4 4.85 -17.06 10.01
CA PRO A 4 5.46 -18.24 9.41
C PRO A 4 6.75 -17.96 8.60
N ARG A 5 7.13 -16.69 8.38
CA ARG A 5 8.31 -16.28 7.59
C ARG A 5 9.61 -16.06 8.38
N GLY A 6 9.58 -16.17 9.72
CA GLY A 6 10.74 -16.60 10.50
C GLY A 6 11.78 -15.58 11.01
N ASP A 7 11.60 -14.26 10.89
CA ASP A 7 12.60 -13.27 11.39
C ASP A 7 12.08 -12.29 12.47
N GLY A 8 10.79 -12.33 12.79
CA GLY A 8 10.16 -11.45 13.79
C GLY A 8 10.01 -9.98 13.37
N THR A 9 10.36 -9.62 12.12
CA THR A 9 10.32 -8.23 11.64
C THR A 9 9.18 -8.03 10.65
N THR A 10 8.22 -7.18 11.00
CA THR A 10 7.14 -6.78 10.08
C THR A 10 7.74 -5.96 8.93
N ALA A 11 7.81 -6.53 7.73
CA ALA A 11 8.28 -5.82 6.55
C ALA A 11 7.14 -4.94 5.99
N LEU A 12 7.37 -3.63 6.01
CA LEU A 12 6.46 -2.62 5.47
C LEU A 12 7.12 -1.90 4.29
N VAL A 13 6.41 -1.77 3.18
CA VAL A 13 6.91 -1.06 1.98
C VAL A 13 6.33 0.33 1.91
N GLY A 14 7.20 1.34 1.95
CA GLY A 14 6.82 2.75 1.97
C GLY A 14 7.01 3.52 0.65
N SER A 15 7.90 3.03 -0.23
CA SER A 15 8.38 3.81 -1.39
C SER A 15 7.77 3.32 -2.69
N GLY A 16 7.20 4.24 -3.47
CA GLY A 16 6.75 3.98 -4.84
C GLY A 16 5.52 3.06 -4.96
N VAL A 17 4.72 2.93 -3.90
CA VAL A 17 3.51 2.11 -3.92
C VAL A 17 2.43 2.81 -4.76
N THR A 18 1.94 2.12 -5.78
CA THR A 18 0.91 2.58 -6.71
C THR A 18 -0.22 1.54 -6.78
N PRO A 19 -1.43 1.92 -7.23
CA PRO A 19 -2.52 0.95 -7.43
C PRO A 19 -2.12 -0.22 -8.35
N ALA A 20 -1.20 -0.01 -9.30
CA ALA A 20 -0.76 -1.06 -10.22
C ALA A 20 0.17 -2.10 -9.58
N ASN A 21 0.93 -1.74 -8.54
CA ASN A 21 1.94 -2.63 -7.93
C ASN A 21 1.56 -3.12 -6.53
N VAL A 22 0.52 -2.55 -5.91
CA VAL A 22 0.12 -2.85 -4.53
C VAL A 22 -0.16 -4.34 -4.30
N LYS A 23 -0.78 -5.03 -5.27
CA LYS A 23 -1.07 -6.47 -5.19
C LYS A 23 0.21 -7.32 -5.09
N GLN A 24 1.20 -7.02 -5.91
CA GLN A 24 2.48 -7.73 -5.90
C GLN A 24 3.26 -7.48 -4.60
N ILE A 25 3.18 -6.27 -4.06
CA ILE A 25 3.87 -5.88 -2.82
C ILE A 25 3.22 -6.55 -1.62
N LEU A 26 1.89 -6.51 -1.51
CA LEU A 26 1.15 -7.17 -0.42
C LEU A 26 1.33 -8.68 -0.42
N GLY A 27 1.52 -9.31 -1.58
CA GLY A 27 1.86 -10.74 -1.65
C GLY A 27 3.22 -11.11 -1.04
N ARG A 28 4.12 -10.14 -0.81
CA ARG A 28 5.48 -10.39 -0.27
C ARG A 28 5.73 -9.73 1.09
N THR A 29 4.88 -8.78 1.48
CA THR A 29 5.08 -7.94 2.66
C THR A 29 3.87 -8.03 3.58
N GLN A 30 4.01 -7.62 4.84
CA GLN A 30 2.90 -7.62 5.79
C GLN A 30 2.03 -6.37 5.64
N GLY A 31 2.52 -5.34 4.95
CA GLY A 31 1.76 -4.12 4.72
C GLY A 31 2.52 -3.09 3.91
N VAL A 32 1.79 -2.04 3.51
CA VAL A 32 2.33 -0.90 2.76
C VAL A 32 1.99 0.40 3.47
N ILE A 33 2.93 1.34 3.47
CA ILE A 33 2.70 2.71 3.93
C ILE A 33 2.73 3.60 2.69
N VAL A 34 1.69 4.38 2.46
CA VAL A 34 1.58 5.22 1.26
C VAL A 34 1.35 6.66 1.67
N ALA A 35 2.16 7.57 1.11
CA ALA A 35 2.06 9.00 1.37
C ALA A 35 1.83 9.79 0.07
N SER A 36 2.85 9.87 -0.79
CA SER A 36 2.82 10.72 -2.00
C SER A 36 1.71 10.32 -2.98
N THR A 37 1.39 9.04 -3.15
CA THR A 37 0.36 8.58 -4.11
C THR A 37 -1.06 9.10 -3.82
N MET A 38 -1.33 9.48 -2.57
CA MET A 38 -2.61 10.08 -2.18
C MET A 38 -2.68 11.59 -2.46
N LYS A 39 -1.53 12.24 -2.69
CA LYS A 39 -1.42 13.65 -2.99
C LYS A 39 -1.70 13.91 -4.46
N VAL A 40 -2.31 15.06 -4.77
CA VAL A 40 -2.46 15.50 -6.17
C VAL A 40 -1.06 15.54 -6.81
N ASP A 41 -0.91 14.83 -7.94
CA ASP A 41 0.34 14.69 -8.71
C ASP A 41 1.55 14.13 -7.95
N GLY A 42 1.35 13.47 -6.80
CA GLY A 42 2.48 12.90 -6.04
C GLY A 42 3.30 13.95 -5.26
N VAL A 43 2.81 15.18 -5.22
CA VAL A 43 3.53 16.35 -4.72
C VAL A 43 3.24 16.55 -3.23
N TRP A 44 4.29 16.57 -2.41
CA TRP A 44 4.15 16.59 -0.94
C TRP A 44 3.30 17.76 -0.40
N TRP A 45 3.43 18.94 -1.00
CA TRP A 45 2.72 20.15 -0.59
C TRP A 45 1.29 20.25 -1.10
N ASN A 46 0.87 19.35 -2.00
CA ASN A 46 -0.50 19.36 -2.51
C ASN A 46 -1.49 18.77 -1.50
N ASP A 47 -2.77 19.01 -1.74
CA ASP A 47 -3.82 18.38 -0.98
C ASP A 47 -3.91 16.88 -1.26
N VAL A 48 -4.47 16.16 -0.29
CA VAL A 48 -4.81 14.75 -0.45
C VAL A 48 -6.08 14.67 -1.28
N GLU A 49 -6.04 13.90 -2.36
CA GLU A 49 -7.19 13.72 -3.24
C GLU A 49 -8.02 12.52 -2.79
N LEU A 50 -9.24 12.78 -2.29
CA LEU A 50 -10.13 11.74 -1.76
C LEU A 50 -10.45 10.66 -2.81
N ALA A 51 -10.57 11.02 -4.09
CA ALA A 51 -10.82 10.07 -5.16
C ALA A 51 -9.67 9.05 -5.30
N ARG A 52 -8.42 9.52 -5.24
CA ARG A 52 -7.23 8.64 -5.26
C ARG A 52 -7.17 7.73 -4.04
N VAL A 53 -7.50 8.26 -2.86
CA VAL A 53 -7.58 7.46 -1.62
C VAL A 53 -8.60 6.35 -1.76
N LYS A 54 -9.83 6.67 -2.20
CA LYS A 54 -10.89 5.67 -2.39
C LYS A 54 -10.51 4.63 -3.43
N HIS A 55 -9.93 5.06 -4.55
CA HIS A 55 -9.44 4.15 -5.59
C HIS A 55 -8.35 3.22 -5.05
N PHE A 56 -7.35 3.76 -4.35
CA PHE A 56 -6.28 2.96 -3.76
C PHE A 56 -6.81 1.94 -2.76
N MET A 57 -7.70 2.35 -1.86
CA MET A 57 -8.33 1.46 -0.88
C MET A 57 -9.14 0.34 -1.54
N SER A 58 -9.90 0.65 -2.60
CA SER A 58 -10.64 -0.36 -3.34
C SER A 58 -9.71 -1.42 -3.97
N VAL A 59 -8.59 -0.99 -4.56
CA VAL A 59 -7.61 -1.93 -5.15
C VAL A 59 -6.88 -2.73 -4.08
N ALA A 60 -6.49 -2.08 -2.97
CA ALA A 60 -5.83 -2.75 -1.85
C ALA A 60 -6.75 -3.78 -1.17
N GLN A 61 -8.03 -3.46 -1.02
CA GLN A 61 -9.01 -4.37 -0.45
C GLN A 61 -9.23 -5.60 -1.33
N ALA A 62 -9.40 -5.41 -2.64
CA ALA A 62 -9.47 -6.53 -3.58
C ALA A 62 -8.20 -7.41 -3.53
N ALA A 63 -7.02 -6.79 -3.40
CA ALA A 63 -5.76 -7.53 -3.28
C ALA A 63 -5.64 -8.34 -1.97
N LEU A 64 -6.29 -7.90 -0.89
CA LEU A 64 -6.31 -8.61 0.40
C LEU A 64 -7.35 -9.73 0.45
N GLU A 65 -8.50 -9.55 -0.23
CA GLU A 65 -9.55 -10.59 -0.30
C GLU A 65 -9.13 -11.78 -1.19
N GLU A 66 -8.20 -11.56 -2.11
CA GLU A 66 -7.65 -12.60 -3.00
C GLU A 66 -6.40 -13.31 -2.46
N ALA A 67 -5.85 -12.87 -1.31
CA ALA A 67 -4.60 -13.37 -0.72
C ALA A 67 -4.85 -14.33 0.45
#